data_AF-A0A970E799-F1
#
_entry.id   AF-A0A970E799-F1
#
_cell.length_a   1.000
_cell.length_b   1.000
_cell.length_c   1.000
_cell.angle_alpha   90.00
_cell.angle_beta   90.00
_cell.angle_gamma   90.00
#
_symmetry.space_group_name_H-M   'P 1'
#
loop_
_entity.id
_entity.type
_entity.pdbx_description
1 polymer ?
#
loop_
_entity_poly.entity_id
_entity_poly.type
_entity_poly.pdbx_seq_one_letter_code
_entity_poly.pdbx_strand_id
1 'polypeptide(L)'
;MVTERGNGFYSWNGKLYHSDIVRSCIRPRAKAMGKLVAKHIRTGKNGIEINPEPYIRFLLEEPNPYMSGQVLQEKVANQLALNNNAFILIVRDEYGLPAELYPIPCSGVEAIHKNNELYLKFYFLNGNINTFP
;
A
#
# COMPACT_ATOMS: atom_id res chain seq x y z
N MET A 1 -3.19 26.64 -1.17
CA MET A 1 -3.98 25.80 -0.24
C MET A 1 -5.04 25.12 -1.06
N VAL A 2 -4.81 23.86 -1.46
CA VAL A 2 -5.81 23.08 -2.21
C VAL A 2 -6.69 22.42 -1.16
N THR A 3 -7.91 22.91 -1.02
CA THR A 3 -8.95 22.29 -0.21
C THR A 3 -9.68 21.27 -1.07
N GLU A 4 -9.37 19.99 -0.92
CA GLU A 4 -10.19 18.91 -1.48
C GLU A 4 -11.50 18.81 -0.67
N ARG A 5 -12.59 19.31 -1.27
CA ARG A 5 -13.96 18.89 -0.93
C ARG A 5 -14.40 17.90 -1.99
N GLY A 6 -14.00 16.64 -1.88
CA GLY A 6 -14.42 15.57 -2.78
C GLY A 6 -14.08 14.19 -2.20
N ASN A 7 -14.94 13.20 -2.45
CA ASN A 7 -14.76 11.80 -2.05
C ASN A 7 -13.67 11.07 -2.89
N GLY A 8 -12.73 11.81 -3.46
CA GLY A 8 -11.72 11.23 -4.33
C GLY A 8 -10.37 11.92 -4.26
N PHE A 9 -9.33 11.12 -4.42
CA PHE A 9 -7.94 11.51 -4.46
C PHE A 9 -7.46 11.62 -5.92
N TYR A 10 -6.72 12.67 -6.26
CA TYR A 10 -6.09 12.82 -7.58
C TYR A 10 -4.60 13.18 -7.44
N SER A 11 -3.72 12.40 -8.05
CA SER A 11 -2.27 12.65 -8.05
C SER A 11 -1.91 13.86 -8.92
N TRP A 12 -1.05 14.74 -8.40
CA TRP A 12 -0.62 15.95 -9.09
C TRP A 12 0.33 15.63 -10.26
N ASN A 13 -0.24 15.61 -11.48
CA ASN A 13 0.40 15.77 -12.79
C ASN A 13 1.59 14.85 -13.16
N GLY A 14 1.93 13.82 -12.36
CA GLY A 14 2.93 12.79 -12.65
C GLY A 14 4.40 13.26 -12.80
N LYS A 15 4.64 14.56 -12.96
CA LYS A 15 5.96 15.15 -13.27
C LYS A 15 6.85 15.38 -12.05
N LEU A 16 6.32 15.24 -10.83
CA LEU A 16 7.09 15.51 -9.61
C LEU A 16 8.32 14.58 -9.48
N TYR A 17 8.19 13.32 -9.93
CA TYR A 17 9.28 12.36 -9.91
C TYR A 17 10.35 12.60 -11.00
N HIS A 18 10.05 13.43 -12.01
CA HIS A 18 11.05 13.84 -13.02
C HIS A 18 12.02 14.89 -12.49
N SER A 19 11.74 15.50 -11.34
CA SER A 19 12.70 16.38 -10.67
C SER A 19 13.75 15.52 -9.96
N ASP A 20 15.02 15.67 -10.37
CA ASP A 20 16.14 14.99 -9.73
C ASP A 20 16.26 15.35 -8.25
N ILE A 21 15.91 16.58 -7.88
CA ILE A 21 15.89 17.05 -6.48
C ILE A 21 14.88 16.23 -5.67
N VAL A 22 13.64 16.15 -6.13
CA VAL A 22 12.57 15.38 -5.46
C VAL A 22 12.95 13.90 -5.34
N ARG A 23 13.47 13.31 -6.42
CA ARG A 23 13.91 11.91 -6.44
C ARG A 23 15.06 11.67 -5.47
N SER A 24 16.00 12.62 -5.37
CA SER A 24 17.14 12.54 -4.45
C SER A 24 16.73 12.56 -2.98
N CYS A 25 15.63 13.24 -2.63
CA CYS A 25 15.08 13.26 -1.27
C CYS A 25 14.24 12.01 -0.95
N ILE A 26 13.41 11.56 -1.88
CA ILE A 26 12.46 10.46 -1.63
C ILE A 26 13.17 9.11 -1.60
N ARG A 27 14.12 8.87 -2.51
CA ARG A 27 14.77 7.56 -2.68
C ARG A 27 15.51 7.08 -1.41
N PRO A 28 16.31 7.92 -0.71
CA PRO A 28 16.95 7.51 0.54
C PRO A 28 15.93 7.15 1.63
N ARG A 29 14.83 7.91 1.73
CA ARG A 29 13.75 7.64 2.68
C ARG A 29 13.07 6.30 2.40
N ALA A 30 12.67 6.06 1.16
CA ALA A 30 12.02 4.79 0.79
C ALA A 30 12.95 3.60 1.00
N LYS A 31 14.24 3.73 0.62
CA LYS A 31 15.25 2.69 0.83
C LYS A 31 15.54 2.42 2.31
N ALA A 32 15.50 3.43 3.17
CA ALA A 32 15.62 3.24 4.60
C ALA A 32 14.40 2.49 5.16
N MET A 33 13.19 2.82 4.68
CA MET A 33 11.96 2.14 5.07
C MET A 33 11.97 0.66 4.64
N GLY A 34 12.40 0.35 3.41
CA GLY A 34 12.45 -1.04 2.91
C GLY A 34 13.41 -1.96 3.66
N LYS A 35 14.36 -1.40 4.43
CA LYS A 35 15.25 -2.18 5.31
C LYS A 35 14.59 -2.58 6.62
N LEU A 36 13.39 -2.08 6.92
CA LEU A 36 12.70 -2.39 8.16
C LEU A 36 12.11 -3.80 8.09
N VAL A 37 12.36 -4.57 9.14
CA VAL A 37 11.81 -5.92 9.28
C VAL A 37 10.47 -5.80 10.00
N ALA A 38 9.39 -6.10 9.28
CA ALA A 38 8.06 -6.15 9.87
C ALA A 38 7.96 -7.35 10.82
N LYS A 39 7.37 -7.14 12.00
CA LYS A 39 7.15 -8.18 13.00
C LYS A 39 5.70 -8.15 13.42
N HIS A 40 5.07 -9.32 13.42
CA HIS A 40 3.76 -9.51 14.04
C HIS A 40 3.99 -9.63 15.55
N ILE A 41 3.42 -8.73 16.35
CA ILE A 41 3.56 -8.76 17.80
C ILE A 41 2.16 -8.92 18.39
N ARG A 42 1.98 -9.89 19.29
CA ARG A 42 0.72 -10.13 20.00
C ARG A 42 0.98 -10.16 21.50
N THR A 43 0.17 -9.46 22.27
CA THR A 43 0.21 -9.55 23.74
C THR A 43 -0.79 -10.60 24.19
N GLY A 44 -0.26 -11.73 24.66
CA GLY A 44 -1.04 -12.85 25.21
C GLY A 44 -1.01 -12.87 26.74
N LYS A 45 -1.64 -13.90 27.32
CA LYS A 45 -1.67 -14.11 28.78
C LYS A 45 -0.27 -14.31 29.39
N ASN A 46 0.68 -14.80 28.60
CA ASN A 46 2.05 -15.10 29.04
C ASN A 46 3.08 -14.03 28.61
N GLY A 47 2.63 -12.86 28.13
CA GLY A 47 3.50 -11.74 27.74
C GLY A 47 3.45 -11.40 26.26
N ILE A 48 4.53 -10.78 25.77
CA ILE A 48 4.67 -10.33 24.38
C ILE A 48 5.21 -11.49 23.53
N GLU A 49 4.41 -11.95 22.57
CA GLU A 49 4.79 -12.96 21.60
C GLU A 49 5.17 -12.30 20.27
N ILE A 50 6.34 -12.65 19.73
CA ILE A 50 6.83 -12.16 18.45
C ILE A 50 6.62 -13.26 17.40
N ASN A 51 5.88 -12.91 16.36
CA ASN A 51 5.45 -13.77 15.26
C ASN A 51 4.74 -15.05 15.73
N PRO A 52 3.65 -14.94 16.51
CA PRO A 52 2.90 -16.12 16.97
C PRO A 52 2.30 -16.93 15.81
N GLU A 53 2.03 -16.27 14.69
CA GLU A 53 1.49 -16.88 13.47
C GLU A 53 2.55 -16.83 12.36
N PRO A 54 3.17 -17.99 12.02
CA PRO A 54 4.21 -18.04 10.99
C PRO A 54 3.74 -17.57 9.62
N TYR A 55 2.48 -17.80 9.24
CA TYR A 55 1.96 -17.39 7.93
C TYR A 55 2.00 -15.86 7.75
N ILE A 56 1.67 -15.08 8.79
CA ILE A 56 1.74 -13.61 8.72
C ILE A 56 3.19 -13.17 8.52
N ARG A 57 4.14 -13.83 9.19
CA ARG A 57 5.56 -13.53 9.00
C ARG A 57 5.96 -13.76 7.54
N PHE A 58 5.61 -14.91 6.96
CA PHE A 58 5.90 -15.20 5.56
C PHE A 58 5.23 -14.22 4.61
N LEU A 59 3.97 -13.86 4.85
CA LEU A 59 3.25 -12.86 4.06
C LEU A 59 3.93 -11.48 4.09
N LEU A 60 4.56 -11.11 5.21
CA LEU A 60 5.27 -9.84 5.32
C LEU A 60 6.67 -9.89 4.70
N GLU A 61 7.31 -11.07 4.65
CA GLU A 61 8.61 -11.29 4.02
C GLU A 61 8.50 -11.45 2.48
N GLU A 62 7.50 -12.21 2.01
CA GLU A 62 7.21 -12.49 0.60
C GLU A 62 5.70 -12.28 0.32
N PRO A 63 5.28 -11.02 0.13
CA PRO A 63 3.87 -10.65 0.04
C PRO A 63 3.16 -11.16 -1.21
N ASN A 64 3.88 -11.44 -2.29
CA ASN A 64 3.33 -12.01 -3.50
C ASN A 64 4.47 -12.65 -4.33
N PRO A 65 4.15 -13.48 -5.34
CA PRO A 65 5.15 -14.16 -6.16
C PRO A 65 6.09 -13.25 -6.95
N TYR A 66 5.77 -11.96 -7.07
CA TYR A 66 6.48 -11.02 -7.95
C TYR A 66 7.41 -10.05 -7.20
N MET A 67 7.31 -9.92 -5.88
CA MET A 67 8.14 -8.99 -5.11
C MET A 67 8.31 -9.41 -3.65
N SER A 68 9.47 -9.07 -3.07
CA SER A 68 9.73 -9.24 -1.64
C SER A 68 9.07 -8.13 -0.81
N GLY A 69 8.96 -8.36 0.50
CA GLY A 69 8.41 -7.42 1.47
C GLY A 69 9.16 -6.09 1.48
N GLN A 70 10.48 -6.12 1.29
CA GLN A 70 11.29 -4.91 1.12
C GLN A 70 10.82 -4.09 -0.09
N VAL A 71 10.65 -4.74 -1.26
CA VAL A 71 10.23 -4.04 -2.48
C VAL A 71 8.81 -3.49 -2.34
N LEU A 72 7.91 -4.23 -1.69
CA LEU A 72 6.57 -3.76 -1.36
C LEU A 72 6.64 -2.47 -0.52
N GLN A 73 7.38 -2.49 0.59
CA GLN A 73 7.55 -1.33 1.47
C GLN A 73 8.15 -0.13 0.75
N GLU A 74 9.16 -0.35 -0.11
CA GLU A 74 9.75 0.73 -0.92
C GLU A 74 8.71 1.34 -1.88
N LYS A 75 7.91 0.53 -2.57
CA LYS A 75 6.86 1.00 -3.47
C LYS A 75 5.78 1.80 -2.73
N VAL A 76 5.31 1.28 -1.60
CA VAL A 76 4.28 1.94 -0.77
C VAL A 76 4.81 3.24 -0.17
N ALA A 77 6.03 3.24 0.35
CA ALA A 77 6.67 4.45 0.88
C ALA A 77 6.88 5.52 -0.19
N ASN A 78 7.24 5.13 -1.42
CA ASN A 78 7.35 6.05 -2.56
C ASN A 78 5.99 6.65 -2.93
N GLN A 79 4.93 5.84 -3.00
CA GLN A 79 3.58 6.33 -3.25
C GLN A 79 3.15 7.32 -2.17
N LEU A 80 3.33 6.96 -0.90
CA LEU A 80 3.02 7.84 0.23
C LEU A 80 3.78 9.18 0.14
N ALA A 81 5.07 9.16 -0.21
CA ALA A 81 5.87 10.38 -0.31
C ALA A 81 5.49 11.27 -1.49
N LEU A 82 4.98 10.70 -2.59
CA LEU A 82 4.59 11.45 -3.79
C LEU A 82 3.17 11.96 -3.76
N ASN A 83 2.27 11.14 -3.23
CA ASN A 83 0.84 11.31 -3.33
C ASN A 83 0.18 11.62 -1.98
N ASN A 84 0.93 11.57 -0.87
CA ASN A 84 0.41 11.54 0.51
C ASN A 84 -0.57 10.40 0.80
N ASN A 85 -0.77 9.49 -0.15
CA ASN A 85 -1.64 8.33 -0.06
C ASN A 85 -0.96 7.13 -0.72
N ALA A 86 -1.20 5.95 -0.16
CA ALA A 86 -0.76 4.66 -0.70
C ALA A 86 -1.79 3.59 -0.36
N PHE A 87 -1.98 2.64 -1.26
CA PHE A 87 -2.99 1.59 -1.12
C PHE A 87 -2.36 0.21 -1.35
N ILE A 88 -2.81 -0.77 -0.56
CA ILE A 88 -2.43 -2.17 -0.69
C ILE A 88 -3.71 -2.98 -0.81
N LEU A 89 -3.84 -3.72 -1.90
CA LEU A 89 -4.87 -4.73 -2.07
C LEU A 89 -4.47 -5.98 -1.28
N ILE A 90 -5.40 -6.47 -0.47
CA ILE A 90 -5.26 -7.72 0.26
C ILE A 90 -6.08 -8.78 -0.47
N VAL A 91 -5.39 -9.73 -1.10
CA VAL A 91 -6.02 -10.91 -1.68
C VAL A 91 -6.15 -11.95 -0.58
N ARG A 92 -7.36 -12.48 -0.42
CA ARG A 92 -7.68 -13.48 0.61
C ARG A 92 -7.87 -14.85 -0.03
N ASP A 93 -7.52 -15.90 0.70
CA ASP A 93 -7.75 -17.30 0.29
C ASP A 93 -9.22 -17.72 0.49
N GLU A 94 -9.51 -18.99 0.19
CA GLU A 94 -10.84 -19.61 0.35
C GLU A 94 -11.35 -19.60 1.80
N TYR A 95 -10.45 -19.49 2.78
CA TYR A 95 -10.78 -19.40 4.20
C TYR A 95 -10.88 -17.95 4.70
N GLY A 96 -10.71 -16.98 3.80
CA GLY A 96 -10.77 -15.54 4.10
C GLY A 96 -9.50 -14.99 4.77
N LEU A 97 -8.42 -15.77 4.83
CA LEU A 97 -7.13 -15.34 5.38
C LEU A 97 -6.33 -14.56 4.33
N PRO A 98 -5.59 -13.51 4.72
CA PRO A 98 -4.71 -12.80 3.80
C PRO A 98 -3.65 -13.73 3.20
N ALA A 99 -3.66 -13.87 1.88
CA ALA A 99 -2.74 -14.73 1.13
C ALA A 99 -1.71 -13.92 0.35
N GLU A 100 -2.10 -12.78 -0.23
CA GLU A 100 -1.20 -11.94 -1.03
C GLU A 100 -1.47 -10.45 -0.81
N LEU A 101 -0.42 -9.63 -0.93
CA LEU A 101 -0.47 -8.18 -0.80
C LEU A 101 0.07 -7.51 -2.06
N TYR A 102 -0.74 -6.66 -2.70
CA TYR A 102 -0.34 -5.93 -3.91
C TYR A 102 -0.43 -4.42 -3.70
N PRO A 103 0.66 -3.66 -3.94
CA PRO A 103 0.57 -2.20 -3.91
C PRO A 103 -0.20 -1.73 -5.13
N ILE A 104 -1.18 -0.85 -4.96
CA ILE A 104 -1.98 -0.31 -6.07
C ILE A 104 -1.40 1.06 -6.50
N PRO A 105 -0.73 1.15 -7.67
CA PRO A 105 -0.28 2.43 -8.22
C PRO A 105 -1.45 3.14 -8.91
N CYS A 106 -2.26 3.85 -8.14
CA CYS A 106 -3.36 4.65 -8.67
C CYS A 106 -2.95 6.10 -8.94
N SER A 107 -3.48 6.67 -10.03
CA SER A 107 -3.50 8.10 -10.30
C SER A 107 -4.64 8.80 -9.56
N GLY A 108 -5.70 8.05 -9.22
CA GLY A 108 -6.77 8.55 -8.36
C GLY A 108 -7.62 7.43 -7.77
N VAL A 109 -8.38 7.78 -6.73
CA VAL A 109 -9.30 6.86 -6.02
C VAL A 109 -10.60 7.58 -5.76
N GLU A 110 -11.73 6.91 -5.90
CA GLU A 110 -13.06 7.40 -5.51
C GLU A 110 -13.73 6.41 -4.56
N ALA A 111 -14.29 6.92 -3.47
CA ALA A 111 -15.13 6.13 -2.57
C ALA A 111 -16.56 6.02 -3.11
N ILE A 112 -17.00 4.79 -3.37
CA ILE A 112 -18.33 4.45 -3.88
C ILE A 112 -19.04 3.61 -2.84
N HIS A 113 -20.29 3.94 -2.52
CA HIS A 113 -21.12 3.11 -1.66
C HIS A 113 -22.07 2.30 -2.53
N LYS A 114 -22.00 0.97 -2.44
CA LYS A 114 -22.96 0.05 -3.07
C LYS A 114 -23.56 -0.81 -1.97
N ASN A 115 -24.89 -0.83 -1.86
CA ASN A 115 -25.60 -1.66 -0.88
C ASN A 115 -25.09 -1.51 0.57
N ASN A 116 -24.80 -0.27 1.01
CA ASN A 116 -24.20 0.05 2.33
C ASN A 116 -22.77 -0.47 2.58
N GLU A 117 -22.11 -1.03 1.57
CA GLU A 117 -20.70 -1.38 1.62
C GLU A 117 -19.86 -0.32 0.90
N LEU A 118 -18.71 0.01 1.50
CA LEU A 118 -17.72 0.92 0.92
C LEU A 118 -16.90 0.16 -0.12
N TYR A 119 -16.80 0.71 -1.32
CA TYR A 119 -15.93 0.26 -2.39
C TYR A 119 -14.99 1.40 -2.78
N LEU A 120 -13.78 1.07 -3.17
CA LEU A 120 -12.81 2.02 -3.71
C LEU A 120 -12.63 1.76 -5.21
N LYS A 121 -12.94 2.77 -6.03
CA LYS A 121 -12.70 2.78 -7.46
C LYS A 121 -11.36 3.44 -7.75
N PHE A 122 -10.43 2.67 -8.29
CA PHE A 122 -9.07 3.10 -8.62
C PHE A 122 -8.97 3.44 -10.10
N TYR A 123 -8.34 4.58 -10.36
CA TYR A 123 -7.91 5.00 -11.69
C TYR A 123 -6.41 4.74 -11.81
N PHE A 124 -5.99 4.05 -12.87
CA PHE A 124 -4.59 3.73 -13.13
C PHE A 124 -4.00 4.66 -14.19
N LEU A 125 -2.67 4.78 -14.21
CA LEU A 125 -1.95 5.61 -15.20
C LEU A 125 -2.13 5.13 -16.64
N ASN A 126 -2.46 3.85 -16.85
CA ASN A 126 -2.72 3.29 -18.18
C ASN A 126 -4.17 3.51 -18.66
N GLY A 127 -5.00 4.24 -17.89
CA GLY A 127 -6.41 4.48 -18.21
C GLY A 127 -7.37 3.37 -17.77
N ASN A 128 -6.86 2.25 -17.26
CA ASN A 128 -7.72 1.21 -16.70
C ASN A 128 -8.37 1.69 -15.39
N ILE A 129 -9.52 1.08 -15.09
CA ILE A 129 -10.30 1.36 -13.90
C ILE A 129 -10.69 0.04 -13.26
N ASN A 130 -10.36 -0.15 -11.98
CA ASN A 130 -10.82 -1.30 -11.19
C ASN A 130 -11.52 -0.82 -9.92
N THR A 131 -12.48 -1.60 -9.43
CA THR A 131 -13.18 -1.33 -8.17
C THR A 131 -12.97 -2.50 -7.24
N PHE A 132 -12.52 -2.24 -6.02
CA PHE A 132 -12.33 -3.25 -4.98
C PHE A 132 -13.19 -2.90 -3.75
N PRO A 133 -13.71 -3.91 -3.02
CA PRO A 133 -14.31 -3.70 -1.70
C PRO A 133 -13.26 -3.28 -0.67
#